data_AF-A0A091RDB4-F1
#
_entry.id   AF-A0A091RDB4-F1
#
_cell.length_a   1.000
_cell.length_b   1.000
_cell.length_c   1.000
_cell.angle_alpha   90.00
_cell.angle_beta   90.00
_cell.angle_gamma   90.00
#
_symmetry.space_group_name_H-M   'P 1'
#
loop_
_entity.id
_entity.type
_entity.pdbx_description
1 polymer ?
#
loop_
_entity_poly.entity_id
_entity_poly.type
_entity_poly.pdbx_seq_one_letter_code
_entity_poly.pdbx_strand_id
1 'polypeptide(L)'
;RPFHVEPTNIVNVNNDMQRVTDEASAMNKRIHYYSRLASPADRALIAPDHVLPAPDEIYVYSPLGTAFKVDSCADGYGKNSSIVTIFMIWNTMMGTSILSIPWGIKQAGFTCGIILILLMGILTLYCCYRVVKSRKMIPLIDTSNWEFPDVCKYYFGSFGQWSSLLFSMVSLVGAMVVYWVLMSNFLFNTGKFIYNFVHDINVTDIVPGTNGSNKVICPSAASSHPPQNRSVIFSSGNDTGFELFEKWWSKSQTVPFYLIAVLLPLLNLKSPSFFAKFNVLGTVSVVYLVFLVTIKAAHLGIHLEYDWFTENDFFVPEFRILFPQLTGVLTLAFFIHNCVITLLQNNRNQENNVRDLSIAYFLVGLTYLYVGVIIFASFPSPPLSKECIEQNFLDNFPSDDIMSFVARIFL
;
A
#
# COMPACT_ATOMS: atom_id res chain seq x y z
N ARG A 1 -27.23 24.41 -8.62
CA ARG A 1 -25.93 25.00 -8.22
C ARG A 1 -26.13 25.68 -6.87
N PRO A 2 -25.11 25.75 -6.02
CA PRO A 2 -25.25 26.43 -4.75
C PRO A 2 -25.34 27.94 -4.95
N PHE A 3 -25.99 28.65 -4.03
CA PHE A 3 -26.30 30.08 -4.13
C PHE A 3 -25.89 30.77 -2.82
N HIS A 4 -25.50 32.04 -2.91
CA HIS A 4 -25.13 32.85 -1.76
C HIS A 4 -26.36 33.17 -0.90
N VAL A 5 -26.21 33.07 0.41
CA VAL A 5 -27.20 33.57 1.37
C VAL A 5 -26.53 34.67 2.18
N GLU A 6 -27.07 35.88 2.12
CA GLU A 6 -26.56 36.98 2.94
C GLU A 6 -26.65 36.61 4.44
N PRO A 7 -25.65 36.95 5.26
CA PRO A 7 -25.59 36.56 6.67
C PRO A 7 -26.80 36.99 7.52
N THR A 8 -27.49 38.05 7.10
CA THR A 8 -28.71 38.60 7.70
C THR A 8 -29.90 37.62 7.65
N ASN A 9 -29.88 36.68 6.73
CA ASN A 9 -30.94 35.69 6.49
C ASN A 9 -30.73 34.37 7.25
N ILE A 10 -29.73 34.28 8.13
CA ILE A 10 -29.46 33.08 8.94
C ILE A 10 -30.09 33.27 10.32
N VAL A 11 -31.15 32.52 10.60
CA VAL A 11 -32.02 32.69 11.78
C VAL A 11 -31.49 31.95 13.02
N ASN A 12 -30.78 30.84 12.84
CA ASN A 12 -30.21 30.09 13.96
C ASN A 12 -28.93 29.35 13.56
N VAL A 13 -27.88 29.45 14.40
CA VAL A 13 -26.56 28.85 14.19
C VAL A 13 -26.34 27.79 15.26
N ASN A 14 -26.60 26.52 14.94
CA ASN A 14 -26.05 25.40 15.68
C ASN A 14 -24.89 24.82 14.87
N ASN A 15 -23.85 24.31 15.54
CA ASN A 15 -22.52 23.99 14.98
C ASN A 15 -22.47 23.19 13.66
N ASP A 16 -23.53 22.49 13.26
CA ASP A 16 -23.59 21.75 11.99
C ASP A 16 -24.80 22.09 11.09
N MET A 17 -25.75 22.92 11.55
CA MET A 17 -26.98 23.22 10.80
C MET A 17 -27.43 24.66 11.00
N GLN A 18 -27.47 25.42 9.90
CA GLN A 18 -28.00 26.78 9.89
C GLN A 18 -29.44 26.79 9.33
N ARG A 19 -30.36 27.38 10.10
CA ARG A 19 -31.76 27.57 9.67
C ARG A 19 -31.87 28.95 9.01
N VAL A 20 -32.34 29.00 7.78
CA VAL A 20 -32.37 30.21 6.94
C VAL A 20 -33.80 30.76 6.85
N THR A 21 -33.96 32.08 6.61
CA THR A 21 -35.25 32.77 6.47
C THR A 21 -36.09 32.23 5.30
N ASP A 22 -37.41 32.34 5.42
CA ASP A 22 -38.36 31.90 4.38
C ASP A 22 -38.18 32.67 3.07
N GLU A 23 -37.72 33.93 3.12
CA GLU A 23 -37.43 34.78 1.96
C GLU A 23 -36.27 34.22 1.12
N ALA A 24 -35.16 33.83 1.76
CA ALA A 24 -34.02 33.24 1.09
C ALA A 24 -34.34 31.83 0.54
N SER A 25 -35.21 31.07 1.23
CA SER A 25 -35.74 29.80 0.72
C SER A 25 -36.58 29.98 -0.55
N ALA A 26 -37.44 31.00 -0.58
CA ALA A 26 -38.28 31.33 -1.73
C ALA A 26 -37.45 31.77 -2.94
N MET A 27 -36.42 32.60 -2.71
CA MET A 27 -35.49 33.04 -3.75
C MET A 27 -34.75 31.86 -4.39
N ASN A 28 -34.29 30.90 -3.58
CA ASN A 28 -33.64 29.69 -4.08
C ASN A 28 -34.57 28.85 -4.96
N LYS A 29 -35.81 28.62 -4.53
CA LYS A 29 -36.81 27.89 -5.33
C LYS A 29 -37.06 28.58 -6.66
N ARG A 30 -37.05 29.92 -6.68
CA ARG A 30 -37.22 30.73 -7.89
C ARG A 30 -36.04 30.58 -8.86
N ILE A 31 -34.81 30.59 -8.36
CA ILE A 31 -33.60 30.35 -9.16
C ILE A 31 -33.59 28.92 -9.74
N HIS A 32 -33.96 27.92 -8.94
CA HIS A 32 -34.10 26.54 -9.41
C HIS A 32 -35.17 26.39 -10.49
N TYR A 33 -36.28 27.12 -10.37
CA TYR A 33 -37.34 27.14 -11.37
C TYR A 33 -36.85 27.75 -12.69
N TYR A 34 -36.19 28.91 -12.67
CA TYR A 34 -35.61 29.52 -13.87
C TYR A 34 -34.50 28.67 -14.51
N SER A 35 -33.65 28.03 -13.69
CA SER A 35 -32.63 27.10 -14.17
C SER A 35 -33.22 25.86 -14.84
N ARG A 36 -34.42 25.42 -14.46
CA ARG A 36 -35.13 24.30 -15.11
C ARG A 36 -35.84 24.72 -16.41
N LEU A 37 -36.19 25.99 -16.54
CA LEU A 37 -36.78 26.56 -17.76
C LEU A 37 -35.73 26.89 -18.82
N ALA A 38 -34.45 27.00 -18.45
CA ALA A 38 -33.37 27.27 -19.39
C ALA A 38 -33.16 26.10 -20.36
N SER A 39 -33.38 26.35 -21.65
CA SER A 39 -32.96 25.47 -22.75
C SER A 39 -31.43 25.30 -22.72
N PRO A 40 -30.86 24.12 -23.06
CA PRO A 40 -29.40 23.92 -23.11
C PRO A 40 -28.62 24.90 -24.00
N ALA A 41 -29.31 25.60 -24.92
CA ALA A 41 -28.73 26.57 -25.83
C ALA A 41 -28.70 28.01 -25.29
N ASP A 42 -29.56 28.38 -24.34
CA ASP A 42 -29.70 29.76 -23.86
C ASP A 42 -28.96 29.96 -22.53
N ARG A 43 -27.71 30.46 -22.63
CA ARG A 43 -26.89 30.83 -21.47
C ARG A 43 -27.29 32.16 -20.81
N ALA A 44 -28.28 32.87 -21.35
CA ALA A 44 -28.70 34.19 -20.87
C ALA A 44 -29.31 34.17 -19.45
N LEU A 45 -29.80 33.02 -19.00
CA LEU A 45 -30.40 32.83 -17.66
C LEU A 45 -29.44 32.18 -16.65
N ILE A 46 -28.16 32.01 -17.02
CA ILE A 46 -27.13 31.49 -16.12
C ILE A 46 -26.53 32.68 -15.35
N ALA A 47 -26.52 32.58 -14.01
CA ALA A 47 -25.90 33.59 -13.16
C ALA A 47 -24.40 33.76 -13.55
N PRO A 48 -23.93 34.98 -13.84
CA PRO A 48 -22.54 35.22 -14.22
C PRO A 48 -21.55 34.82 -13.12
N ASP A 49 -20.38 34.31 -13.51
CA ASP A 49 -19.40 33.77 -12.56
C ASP A 49 -18.86 34.80 -11.56
N HIS A 50 -18.90 36.11 -11.88
CA HIS A 50 -18.52 37.19 -10.96
C HIS A 50 -19.57 37.50 -9.88
N VAL A 51 -20.77 36.93 -10.00
CA VAL A 51 -21.86 37.04 -9.02
C VAL A 51 -21.84 35.87 -8.04
N LEU A 52 -21.02 34.84 -8.31
CA LEU A 52 -20.81 33.73 -7.39
C LEU A 52 -19.81 34.15 -6.30
N PRO A 53 -20.18 34.05 -5.02
CA PRO A 53 -19.27 34.36 -3.92
C PRO A 53 -18.13 33.34 -3.84
N ALA A 54 -17.11 33.68 -3.07
CA ALA A 54 -16.00 32.78 -2.78
C ALA A 54 -16.50 31.47 -2.12
N PRO A 55 -15.84 30.33 -2.37
CA PRO A 55 -16.33 28.98 -2.01
C PRO A 55 -16.59 28.75 -0.51
N ASP A 56 -16.00 29.57 0.34
CA ASP A 56 -16.17 29.63 1.80
C ASP A 56 -17.54 30.16 2.26
N GLU A 57 -18.33 30.75 1.35
CA GLU A 57 -19.67 31.31 1.61
C GLU A 57 -20.80 30.52 0.94
N ILE A 58 -20.49 29.32 0.43
CA ILE A 58 -21.42 28.51 -0.36
C ILE A 58 -22.24 27.57 0.54
N TYR A 59 -23.55 27.79 0.59
CA TYR A 59 -24.52 26.94 1.29
C TYR A 59 -25.38 26.15 0.29
N VAL A 60 -25.63 24.87 0.57
CA VAL A 60 -26.58 24.06 -0.20
C VAL A 60 -27.81 23.79 0.65
N TYR A 61 -28.97 23.96 0.00
CA TYR A 61 -30.27 23.82 0.65
C TYR A 61 -30.81 22.41 0.50
N SER A 62 -31.27 21.83 1.61
CA SER A 62 -32.09 20.64 1.62
C SER A 62 -33.57 21.03 1.38
N PRO A 63 -34.35 20.24 0.63
CA PRO A 63 -35.79 20.46 0.48
C PRO A 63 -36.59 20.47 1.80
N LEU A 64 -35.96 20.04 2.92
CA LEU A 64 -36.52 20.09 4.27
C LEU A 64 -36.31 21.43 5.03
N GLY A 65 -35.78 22.47 4.39
CA GLY A 65 -35.61 23.80 5.01
C GLY A 65 -34.33 23.98 5.82
N THR A 66 -33.33 23.14 5.59
CA THR A 66 -32.02 23.18 6.26
C THR A 66 -30.94 23.57 5.26
N ALA A 67 -30.06 24.50 5.64
CA ALA A 67 -28.88 24.85 4.86
C ALA A 67 -27.66 24.20 5.50
N PHE A 68 -26.92 23.43 4.71
CA PHE A 68 -25.62 22.90 5.13
C PHE A 68 -24.53 23.73 4.48
N LYS A 69 -23.54 24.13 5.29
CA LYS A 69 -22.31 24.73 4.76
C LYS A 69 -21.63 23.66 3.93
N VAL A 70 -21.42 23.94 2.65
CA VAL A 70 -20.57 23.06 1.85
C VAL A 70 -19.16 23.38 2.30
N ASP A 71 -18.64 22.59 3.25
CA ASP A 71 -17.19 22.49 3.42
C ASP A 71 -16.63 22.08 2.06
N SER A 72 -16.06 23.06 1.36
CA SER A 72 -15.74 22.90 -0.04
C SER A 72 -14.76 21.72 -0.19
N CYS A 73 -15.23 20.66 -0.84
CA CYS A 73 -14.46 20.05 -1.91
C CYS A 73 -14.28 21.15 -2.96
N ALA A 74 -13.27 21.99 -2.76
CA ALA A 74 -12.79 22.90 -3.76
C ALA A 74 -12.15 22.04 -4.85
N ASP A 75 -12.92 21.71 -5.88
CA ASP A 75 -12.39 21.28 -7.16
C ASP A 75 -11.44 22.40 -7.65
N GLY A 76 -10.14 22.23 -7.44
CA GLY A 76 -9.08 23.07 -8.03
C GLY A 76 -8.10 23.77 -7.09
N TYR A 77 -8.31 23.81 -5.76
CA TYR A 77 -7.29 24.32 -4.83
C TYR A 77 -6.75 23.18 -3.97
N GLY A 78 -5.60 22.63 -4.37
CA GLY A 78 -4.94 21.56 -3.64
C GLY A 78 -4.68 21.95 -2.18
N LYS A 79 -5.19 21.13 -1.25
CA LYS A 79 -5.07 21.36 0.20
C LYS A 79 -3.68 21.00 0.73
N ASN A 80 -2.97 20.11 0.03
CA ASN A 80 -1.74 19.50 0.53
C ASN A 80 -0.50 20.26 0.04
N SER A 81 0.49 20.39 0.92
CA SER A 81 1.81 20.90 0.53
C SER A 81 2.58 19.86 -0.31
N SER A 82 3.57 20.32 -1.07
CA SER A 82 4.44 19.44 -1.87
C SER A 82 5.08 18.31 -1.05
N ILE A 83 5.55 18.62 0.17
CA ILE A 83 6.19 17.61 1.04
C ILE A 83 5.20 16.52 1.48
N VAL A 84 3.96 16.91 1.80
CA VAL A 84 2.90 15.95 2.15
C VAL A 84 2.56 15.09 0.95
N THR A 85 2.53 15.67 -0.26
CA THR A 85 2.31 14.92 -1.50
C THR A 85 3.40 13.88 -1.76
N ILE A 86 4.68 14.26 -1.61
CA ILE A 86 5.82 13.34 -1.72
C ILE A 86 5.66 12.18 -0.72
N PHE A 87 5.37 12.51 0.54
CA PHE A 87 5.21 11.53 1.59
C PHE A 87 4.00 10.61 1.36
N MET A 88 2.88 11.14 0.87
CA MET A 88 1.71 10.33 0.54
C MET A 88 2.02 9.34 -0.60
N ILE A 89 2.73 9.77 -1.65
CA ILE A 89 3.14 8.89 -2.74
C ILE A 89 4.06 7.79 -2.21
N TRP A 90 5.05 8.15 -1.39
CA TRP A 90 5.96 7.20 -0.75
C TRP A 90 5.18 6.20 0.12
N ASN A 91 4.30 6.67 1.02
CA ASN A 91 3.52 5.81 1.91
C ASN A 91 2.52 4.92 1.17
N THR A 92 2.01 5.34 0.00
CA THR A 92 1.07 4.53 -0.80
C THR A 92 1.79 3.40 -1.54
N MET A 93 3.03 3.62 -1.99
CA MET A 93 3.84 2.56 -2.61
C MET A 93 4.47 1.63 -1.58
N MET A 94 4.84 2.17 -0.42
CA MET A 94 5.39 1.40 0.68
C MET A 94 4.32 0.50 1.30
N GLY A 95 4.67 -0.76 1.51
CA GLY A 95 3.77 -1.72 2.12
C GLY A 95 4.39 -3.10 2.09
N THR A 96 3.57 -4.12 1.91
CA THR A 96 3.98 -5.52 1.86
C THR A 96 4.93 -5.86 0.70
N SER A 97 4.99 -5.01 -0.33
CA SER A 97 5.93 -5.13 -1.46
C SER A 97 7.39 -5.23 -1.01
N ILE A 98 7.79 -4.48 0.03
CA ILE A 98 9.16 -4.42 0.54
C ILE A 98 9.67 -5.77 1.07
N LEU A 99 8.75 -6.62 1.54
CA LEU A 99 9.06 -7.94 2.14
C LEU A 99 9.65 -8.93 1.13
N SER A 100 9.40 -8.69 -0.16
CA SER A 100 9.80 -9.57 -1.26
C SER A 100 11.03 -9.11 -2.04
N ILE A 101 11.53 -7.90 -1.77
CA ILE A 101 12.69 -7.34 -2.47
C ILE A 101 13.97 -8.17 -2.24
N PRO A 102 14.31 -8.61 -1.01
CA PRO A 102 15.51 -9.44 -0.80
C PRO A 102 15.46 -10.76 -1.59
N TRP A 103 14.28 -11.39 -1.63
CA TRP A 103 14.06 -12.58 -2.46
C TRP A 103 14.18 -12.29 -3.94
N GLY A 104 13.67 -11.15 -4.43
CA GLY A 104 13.83 -10.75 -5.82
C GLY A 104 15.31 -10.55 -6.19
N ILE A 105 16.10 -9.94 -5.31
CA ILE A 105 17.55 -9.80 -5.49
C ILE A 105 18.21 -11.18 -5.56
N LYS A 106 17.83 -12.11 -4.68
CA LYS A 106 18.30 -13.51 -4.74
C LYS A 106 18.01 -14.16 -6.10
N GLN A 107 16.84 -13.96 -6.69
CA GLN A 107 16.49 -14.53 -8.00
C GLN A 107 17.28 -13.93 -9.16
N ALA A 108 17.58 -12.64 -9.12
CA ALA A 108 18.36 -11.97 -10.15
C ALA A 108 19.88 -12.14 -9.99
N GLY A 109 20.34 -12.36 -8.76
CA GLY A 109 21.73 -12.16 -8.35
C GLY A 109 21.93 -10.75 -7.79
N PHE A 110 22.92 -10.56 -6.92
CA PHE A 110 23.06 -9.34 -6.12
C PHE A 110 23.33 -8.10 -6.97
N THR A 111 24.38 -8.10 -7.79
CA THR A 111 24.74 -7.01 -8.69
C THR A 111 23.64 -6.77 -9.73
N CYS A 112 23.13 -7.82 -10.38
CA CYS A 112 22.04 -7.70 -11.34
C CYS A 112 20.78 -7.10 -10.70
N GLY A 113 20.44 -7.52 -9.48
CA GLY A 113 19.29 -7.05 -8.73
C GLY A 113 19.35 -5.56 -8.42
N ILE A 114 20.51 -5.05 -7.99
CA ILE A 114 20.72 -3.61 -7.74
C ILE A 114 20.50 -2.80 -9.03
N ILE A 115 21.09 -3.25 -10.14
CA ILE A 115 20.94 -2.59 -11.45
C ILE A 115 19.47 -2.59 -11.87
N LEU A 116 18.76 -3.71 -11.70
CA LEU A 116 17.35 -3.82 -12.06
C LEU A 116 16.44 -2.95 -11.21
N ILE A 117 16.69 -2.82 -9.89
CA ILE A 117 15.93 -1.91 -9.03
C ILE A 117 16.05 -0.46 -9.52
N LEU A 118 17.26 -0.01 -9.86
CA LEU A 118 17.49 1.33 -10.38
C LEU A 118 16.84 1.54 -11.75
N LEU A 119 17.04 0.60 -12.68
CA LEU A 119 16.51 0.68 -14.04
C LEU A 119 14.97 0.64 -14.05
N MET A 120 14.36 -0.27 -13.31
CA MET A 120 12.90 -0.36 -13.18
C MET A 120 12.34 0.87 -12.47
N GLY A 121 13.03 1.43 -11.48
CA GLY A 121 12.64 2.68 -10.83
C GLY A 121 12.58 3.86 -11.82
N ILE A 122 13.61 4.01 -12.67
CA ILE A 122 13.64 5.05 -13.72
C ILE A 122 12.54 4.82 -14.76
N LEU A 123 12.38 3.58 -15.23
CA LEU A 123 11.39 3.22 -16.25
C LEU A 123 9.96 3.49 -15.75
N THR A 124 9.64 3.05 -14.53
CA THR A 124 8.30 3.22 -13.94
C THR A 124 8.00 4.69 -13.62
N LEU A 125 9.00 5.46 -13.17
CA LEU A 125 8.89 6.91 -13.02
C LEU A 125 8.58 7.58 -14.36
N TYR A 126 9.28 7.21 -15.43
CA TYR A 126 9.02 7.76 -16.77
C TYR A 126 7.60 7.43 -17.26
N CYS A 127 7.15 6.18 -17.06
CA CYS A 127 5.77 5.79 -17.36
C CYS A 127 4.75 6.61 -16.56
N CYS A 128 5.01 6.82 -15.27
CA CYS A 128 4.13 7.61 -14.40
C CYS A 128 4.08 9.09 -14.82
N TYR A 129 5.23 9.66 -15.17
CA TYR A 129 5.33 10.99 -15.76
C TYR A 129 4.54 11.10 -17.07
N ARG A 130 4.60 10.10 -17.96
CA ARG A 130 3.81 10.07 -19.20
C ARG A 130 2.30 10.05 -18.92
N VAL A 131 1.86 9.30 -17.91
CA VAL A 131 0.45 9.29 -17.47
C VAL A 131 0.04 10.69 -17.00
N VAL A 132 0.82 11.33 -16.12
CA VAL A 132 0.52 12.69 -15.63
C VAL A 132 0.54 13.73 -16.76
N LYS A 133 1.49 13.64 -17.68
CA LYS A 133 1.63 14.57 -18.81
C LYS A 133 0.54 14.41 -19.85
N SER A 134 0.05 13.18 -20.07
CA SER A 134 -0.97 12.90 -21.10
C SER A 134 -2.23 13.75 -20.90
N ARG A 135 -2.64 13.98 -19.65
CA ARG A 135 -3.76 14.87 -19.31
C ARG A 135 -3.52 16.33 -19.69
N LYS A 136 -2.31 16.85 -19.45
CA LYS A 136 -1.95 18.26 -19.75
C LYS A 136 -1.82 18.53 -21.25
N MET A 137 -1.67 17.49 -22.07
CA MET A 137 -1.45 17.60 -23.51
C MET A 137 -2.76 17.68 -24.32
N ILE A 138 -3.93 17.58 -23.67
CA ILE A 138 -5.24 17.65 -24.33
C ILE A 138 -5.70 19.12 -24.36
N PRO A 139 -5.67 19.81 -25.51
CA PRO A 139 -6.13 21.19 -25.61
C PRO A 139 -7.66 21.26 -25.64
N LEU A 140 -8.22 22.39 -25.18
CA LEU A 140 -9.65 22.78 -25.30
C LEU A 140 -10.70 22.05 -24.43
N ILE A 141 -10.35 21.06 -23.60
CA ILE A 141 -11.33 20.37 -22.73
C ILE A 141 -10.91 20.51 -21.27
N ASP A 142 -11.85 20.83 -20.38
CA ASP A 142 -11.61 20.78 -18.94
C ASP A 142 -11.44 19.31 -18.50
N THR A 143 -10.19 18.92 -18.30
CA THR A 143 -9.80 17.58 -17.85
C THR A 143 -9.70 17.50 -16.31
N SER A 144 -10.17 18.51 -15.57
CA SER A 144 -10.16 18.60 -14.10
C SER A 144 -10.55 17.28 -13.41
N ASN A 145 -11.61 16.63 -13.90
CA ASN A 145 -12.24 15.45 -13.31
C ASN A 145 -11.86 14.12 -13.99
N TRP A 146 -10.88 14.13 -14.90
CA TRP A 146 -10.55 12.93 -15.68
C TRP A 146 -9.61 12.01 -14.92
N GLU A 147 -10.02 10.75 -14.81
CA GLU A 147 -9.21 9.67 -14.26
C GLU A 147 -8.40 8.95 -15.34
N PHE A 148 -7.49 8.06 -14.93
CA PHE A 148 -6.64 7.30 -15.85
C PHE A 148 -7.45 6.58 -16.98
N PRO A 149 -8.59 5.90 -16.71
CA PRO A 149 -9.40 5.30 -17.76
C PRO A 149 -10.04 6.30 -18.73
N ASP A 150 -10.37 7.51 -18.27
CA ASP A 150 -10.96 8.56 -19.12
C ASP A 150 -9.92 9.13 -20.08
N VAL A 151 -8.68 9.25 -19.62
CA VAL A 151 -7.55 9.61 -20.49
C VAL A 151 -7.35 8.53 -21.56
N CYS A 152 -7.41 7.24 -21.19
CA CYS A 152 -7.33 6.14 -22.15
C CYS A 152 -8.49 6.16 -23.15
N LYS A 153 -9.70 6.53 -22.71
CA LYS A 153 -10.88 6.68 -23.58
C LYS A 153 -10.68 7.74 -24.65
N TYR A 154 -10.06 8.86 -24.29
CA TYR A 154 -9.81 9.95 -25.24
C TYR A 154 -8.85 9.54 -26.36
N TYR A 155 -7.75 8.84 -26.02
CA TYR A 155 -6.73 8.47 -27.01
C TYR A 155 -7.07 7.22 -27.83
N PHE A 156 -7.71 6.22 -27.22
CA PHE A 156 -7.92 4.90 -27.83
C PHE A 156 -9.41 4.55 -28.00
N GLY A 157 -10.33 5.47 -27.69
CA GLY A 157 -11.76 5.25 -27.72
C GLY A 157 -12.24 4.25 -26.66
N SER A 158 -13.42 3.68 -26.90
CA SER A 158 -14.06 2.73 -25.96
C SER A 158 -13.21 1.49 -25.68
N PHE A 159 -12.39 1.04 -26.63
CA PHE A 159 -11.49 -0.10 -26.44
C PHE A 159 -10.43 0.19 -25.36
N GLY A 160 -9.82 1.38 -25.39
CA GLY A 160 -8.85 1.79 -24.37
C GLY A 160 -9.45 1.92 -22.98
N GLN A 161 -10.70 2.41 -22.89
CA GLN A 161 -11.40 2.52 -21.62
C GLN A 161 -11.61 1.13 -20.97
N TRP A 162 -12.14 0.16 -21.73
CA TRP A 162 -12.37 -1.20 -21.20
C TRP A 162 -11.08 -1.94 -20.88
N SER A 163 -10.05 -1.80 -21.73
CA SER A 163 -8.74 -2.41 -21.51
C SER A 163 -8.06 -1.88 -20.23
N SER A 164 -8.01 -0.55 -20.06
CA SER A 164 -7.43 0.07 -18.86
C SER A 164 -8.18 -0.32 -17.58
N LEU A 165 -9.52 -0.40 -17.64
CA LEU A 165 -10.33 -0.85 -16.52
C LEU A 165 -10.06 -2.31 -16.16
N LEU A 166 -9.96 -3.20 -17.15
CA LEU A 166 -9.65 -4.62 -16.92
C LEU A 166 -8.29 -4.81 -16.23
N PHE A 167 -7.22 -4.20 -16.75
CA PHE A 167 -5.90 -4.31 -16.13
C PHE A 167 -5.85 -3.69 -14.74
N SER A 168 -6.58 -2.60 -14.52
CA SER A 168 -6.74 -2.01 -13.18
C SER A 168 -7.43 -2.97 -12.23
N MET A 169 -8.49 -3.66 -12.66
CA MET A 169 -9.17 -4.67 -11.85
C MET A 169 -8.26 -5.87 -11.52
N VAL A 170 -7.47 -6.35 -12.49
CA VAL A 170 -6.49 -7.44 -12.25
C VAL A 170 -5.49 -7.04 -11.17
N SER A 171 -4.95 -5.81 -11.23
CA SER A 171 -4.00 -5.32 -10.21
C SER A 171 -4.62 -5.27 -8.81
N LEU A 172 -5.88 -4.84 -8.71
CA LEU A 172 -6.60 -4.69 -7.45
C LEU A 172 -6.97 -6.05 -6.84
N VAL A 173 -7.48 -6.98 -7.66
CA VAL A 173 -7.76 -8.36 -7.21
C VAL A 173 -6.47 -9.06 -6.80
N GLY A 174 -5.38 -8.88 -7.55
CA GLY A 174 -4.07 -9.43 -7.19
C GLY A 174 -3.57 -8.94 -5.83
N ALA A 175 -3.68 -7.64 -5.56
CA ALA A 175 -3.33 -7.07 -4.26
C ALA A 175 -4.18 -7.64 -3.11
N MET A 176 -5.50 -7.83 -3.33
CA MET A 176 -6.38 -8.45 -2.34
C MET A 176 -5.97 -9.88 -2.01
N VAL A 177 -5.59 -10.68 -3.01
CA VAL A 177 -5.10 -12.05 -2.79
C VAL A 177 -3.79 -12.06 -2.00
N VAL A 178 -2.84 -11.16 -2.32
CA VAL A 178 -1.58 -11.06 -1.59
C VAL A 178 -1.82 -10.66 -0.14
N TYR A 179 -2.69 -9.66 0.12
CA TYR A 179 -3.04 -9.29 1.48
C TYR A 179 -3.70 -10.43 2.25
N TRP A 180 -4.58 -11.21 1.61
CA TRP A 180 -5.18 -12.39 2.22
C TRP A 180 -4.13 -13.41 2.67
N VAL A 181 -3.16 -13.71 1.80
CA VAL A 181 -2.08 -14.66 2.09
C VAL A 181 -1.16 -14.15 3.20
N LEU A 182 -0.75 -12.88 3.13
CA LEU A 182 0.15 -12.29 4.13
C LEU A 182 -0.53 -12.16 5.50
N MET A 183 -1.77 -11.69 5.54
CA MET A 183 -2.51 -11.54 6.80
C MET A 183 -2.76 -12.91 7.45
N SER A 184 -3.02 -13.95 6.65
CA SER A 184 -3.10 -15.34 7.16
C SER A 184 -1.76 -15.81 7.73
N ASN A 185 -0.64 -15.52 7.04
CA ASN A 185 0.70 -15.89 7.49
C ASN A 185 1.11 -15.16 8.78
N PHE A 186 0.81 -13.86 8.88
CA PHE A 186 1.08 -13.08 10.09
C PHE A 186 0.21 -13.51 11.25
N LEU A 187 -1.09 -13.77 11.02
CA LEU A 187 -1.98 -14.30 12.04
C LEU A 187 -1.53 -15.68 12.55
N PHE A 188 -1.13 -16.56 11.63
CA PHE A 188 -0.60 -17.89 11.99
C PHE A 188 0.62 -17.77 12.91
N ASN A 189 1.62 -16.97 12.50
CA ASN A 189 2.84 -16.77 13.28
C ASN A 189 2.58 -16.06 14.62
N THR A 190 1.64 -15.12 14.65
CA THR A 190 1.22 -14.42 15.87
C THR A 190 0.58 -15.40 16.86
N GLY A 191 -0.31 -16.28 16.38
CA GLY A 191 -0.92 -17.31 17.21
C GLY A 191 0.09 -18.34 17.72
N LYS A 192 1.05 -18.75 16.88
CA LYS A 192 2.14 -19.65 17.30
C LYS A 192 3.02 -19.01 18.38
N PHE A 193 3.34 -17.72 18.26
CA PHE A 193 4.08 -16.98 19.29
C PHE A 193 3.33 -16.95 20.63
N ILE A 194 2.04 -16.57 20.61
CA ILE A 194 1.21 -16.51 21.82
C ILE A 194 1.11 -17.90 22.47
N TYR A 195 0.89 -18.94 21.67
CA TYR A 195 0.81 -20.31 22.18
C TYR A 195 2.12 -20.74 22.85
N ASN A 196 3.26 -20.51 22.20
CA ASN A 196 4.58 -20.85 22.73
C ASN A 196 4.90 -20.08 24.01
N PHE A 197 4.52 -18.79 24.06
CA PHE A 197 4.70 -17.94 25.25
C PHE A 197 3.84 -18.39 26.43
N VAL A 198 2.60 -18.84 26.19
CA VAL A 198 1.69 -19.30 27.24
C VAL A 198 2.10 -20.67 27.80
N HIS A 199 2.69 -21.53 26.95
CA HIS A 199 3.05 -22.90 27.33
C HIS A 199 4.54 -23.07 27.68
N ASP A 200 5.30 -21.97 27.80
CA ASP A 200 6.75 -21.94 28.08
C ASP A 200 7.56 -22.93 27.22
N ILE A 201 7.18 -23.08 25.95
CA ILE A 201 7.86 -24.02 25.04
C ILE A 201 9.08 -23.33 24.44
N ASN A 202 10.27 -23.69 24.91
CA ASN A 202 11.52 -23.37 24.22
C ASN A 202 11.64 -24.24 22.96
N VAL A 203 11.14 -23.73 21.84
CA VAL A 203 11.17 -24.46 20.56
C VAL A 203 12.61 -24.52 20.03
N THR A 204 13.27 -25.68 20.16
CA THR A 204 14.35 -26.05 19.25
C THR A 204 13.71 -26.48 17.94
N ASP A 205 13.46 -25.54 17.01
CA ASP A 205 12.84 -25.91 15.74
C ASP A 205 13.67 -27.01 15.04
N ILE A 206 12.95 -28.00 14.49
CA ILE A 206 13.48 -29.04 13.58
C ILE A 206 13.99 -28.43 12.27
N VAL A 207 13.71 -27.13 12.05
CA VAL A 207 14.11 -26.36 10.87
C VAL A 207 15.60 -25.97 10.97
N PRO A 208 16.42 -26.21 9.93
CA PRO A 208 17.81 -25.77 9.89
C PRO A 208 17.91 -24.26 10.16
N GLY A 209 18.74 -23.88 11.13
CA GLY A 209 18.95 -22.49 11.50
C GLY A 209 20.28 -22.25 12.21
N THR A 210 20.64 -20.98 12.38
CA THR A 210 21.88 -20.59 13.07
C THR A 210 21.81 -20.89 14.58
N ASN A 211 22.93 -21.30 15.16
CA ASN A 211 23.04 -21.50 16.62
C ASN A 211 23.28 -20.16 17.31
N GLY A 212 22.46 -19.79 18.30
CA GLY A 212 22.65 -18.59 19.12
C GLY A 212 21.35 -17.85 19.44
N SER A 213 21.46 -16.67 20.06
CA SER A 213 20.32 -15.81 20.43
C SER A 213 19.64 -15.10 19.26
N ASN A 214 20.31 -15.01 18.10
CA ASN A 214 19.80 -14.39 16.86
C ASN A 214 19.65 -15.45 15.76
N LYS A 215 18.67 -16.34 15.95
CA LYS A 215 18.42 -17.47 15.04
C LYS A 215 17.76 -16.98 13.74
N VAL A 216 18.29 -17.44 12.61
CA VAL A 216 17.68 -17.32 11.28
C VAL A 216 17.34 -18.73 10.81
N ILE A 217 16.17 -18.93 10.21
CA ILE A 217 15.65 -20.23 9.78
C ILE A 217 15.55 -20.33 8.25
N CYS A 218 15.71 -21.56 7.74
CA CYS A 218 15.48 -21.92 6.34
C CYS A 218 14.29 -22.89 6.22
N PRO A 219 13.06 -22.38 6.12
CA PRO A 219 11.88 -23.24 6.07
C PRO A 219 11.80 -24.07 4.78
N SER A 220 12.29 -23.57 3.65
CA SER A 220 12.34 -24.33 2.38
C SER A 220 13.15 -25.63 2.45
N ALA A 221 14.24 -25.68 3.22
CA ALA A 221 15.07 -26.89 3.36
C ALA A 221 14.38 -28.03 4.12
N ALA A 222 13.35 -27.74 4.92
CA ALA A 222 12.54 -28.75 5.60
C ALA A 222 11.63 -29.55 4.64
N SER A 223 11.42 -29.04 3.42
CA SER A 223 10.59 -29.70 2.39
C SER A 223 11.39 -30.59 1.43
N SER A 224 12.71 -30.37 1.29
CA SER A 224 13.58 -31.08 0.34
C SER A 224 14.31 -32.28 0.94
N HIS A 225 14.38 -32.38 2.27
CA HIS A 225 14.92 -33.55 2.95
C HIS A 225 13.87 -34.14 3.91
N PRO A 226 13.34 -35.36 3.65
CA PRO A 226 12.67 -36.10 4.72
C PRO A 226 13.67 -36.26 5.87
N PRO A 227 13.25 -36.14 7.15
CA PRO A 227 14.17 -36.24 8.28
C PRO A 227 14.76 -37.65 8.34
N GLN A 228 15.95 -37.82 7.76
CA GLN A 228 16.79 -38.98 8.06
C GLN A 228 17.36 -38.76 9.45
N ASN A 229 16.86 -39.57 10.38
CA ASN A 229 17.07 -39.57 11.83
C ASN A 229 16.17 -38.60 12.60
N ARG A 230 14.92 -39.05 12.82
CA ARG A 230 14.11 -38.70 13.99
C ARG A 230 14.92 -39.05 15.26
N SER A 231 15.76 -38.14 15.74
CA SER A 231 16.02 -38.06 17.18
C SER A 231 14.76 -37.44 17.79
N VAL A 232 13.79 -38.29 18.10
CA VAL A 232 12.63 -37.92 18.91
C VAL A 232 13.17 -37.58 20.29
N ILE A 233 13.45 -36.30 20.54
CA ILE A 233 13.69 -35.82 21.89
C ILE A 233 12.31 -35.77 22.54
N PHE A 234 12.02 -36.80 23.33
CA PHE A 234 10.88 -36.84 24.24
C PHE A 234 10.97 -35.66 25.21
N SER A 235 10.19 -34.61 24.95
CA SER A 235 9.89 -33.60 25.95
C SER A 235 8.59 -34.05 26.63
N SER A 236 8.68 -34.45 27.89
CA SER A 236 7.56 -34.97 28.68
C SER A 236 6.59 -33.84 29.06
N GLY A 237 5.78 -33.38 28.10
CA GLY A 237 4.68 -32.44 28.29
C GLY A 237 3.60 -32.62 27.22
N ASN A 238 2.49 -33.28 27.58
CA ASN A 238 1.21 -33.38 26.84
C ASN A 238 1.30 -33.30 25.29
N ASP A 239 1.88 -34.32 24.64
CA ASP A 239 1.95 -34.46 23.17
C ASP A 239 0.59 -34.26 22.47
N THR A 240 -0.52 -34.63 23.14
CA THR A 240 -1.88 -34.47 22.61
C THR A 240 -2.29 -33.01 22.43
N GLY A 241 -1.77 -32.09 23.25
CA GLY A 241 -2.13 -30.67 23.20
C GLY A 241 -1.47 -29.94 22.02
N PHE A 242 -0.20 -30.25 21.74
CA PHE A 242 0.55 -29.68 20.62
C PHE A 242 0.02 -30.20 19.26
N GLU A 243 -0.24 -31.51 19.13
CA GLU A 243 -0.85 -32.05 17.91
C GLU A 243 -2.27 -31.51 17.66
N LEU A 244 -3.04 -31.28 18.73
CA LEU A 244 -4.36 -30.64 18.63
C LEU A 244 -4.21 -29.18 18.20
N PHE A 245 -3.23 -28.44 18.74
CA PHE A 245 -2.94 -27.08 18.33
C PHE A 245 -2.55 -27.00 16.84
N GLU A 246 -1.63 -27.85 16.36
CA GLU A 246 -1.25 -27.86 14.94
C GLU A 246 -2.43 -28.22 14.02
N LYS A 247 -3.34 -29.09 14.47
CA LYS A 247 -4.55 -29.44 13.73
C LYS A 247 -5.56 -28.28 13.66
N TRP A 248 -5.72 -27.53 14.75
CA TRP A 248 -6.66 -26.41 14.84
C TRP A 248 -6.07 -25.08 14.36
N TRP A 249 -4.75 -24.97 14.27
CA TRP A 249 -4.00 -23.78 13.89
C TRP A 249 -3.07 -24.08 12.71
N SER A 250 -3.65 -24.36 11.54
CA SER A 250 -2.91 -24.67 10.32
C SER A 250 -2.82 -23.45 9.40
N LYS A 251 -1.61 -23.19 8.86
CA LYS A 251 -1.29 -22.03 8.00
C LYS A 251 -2.20 -21.93 6.76
N SER A 252 -2.56 -23.05 6.14
CA SER A 252 -3.30 -23.07 4.86
C SER A 252 -4.78 -23.38 4.99
N GLN A 253 -5.24 -23.93 6.12
CA GLN A 253 -6.62 -24.41 6.29
C GLN A 253 -7.40 -23.54 7.27
N THR A 254 -7.12 -23.61 8.57
CA THR A 254 -8.01 -23.04 9.60
C THR A 254 -7.81 -21.53 9.81
N VAL A 255 -6.57 -21.04 9.74
CA VAL A 255 -6.25 -19.62 9.98
C VAL A 255 -6.95 -18.67 9.01
N PRO A 256 -6.99 -18.93 7.69
CA PRO A 256 -7.77 -18.12 6.77
C PRO A 256 -9.27 -18.03 7.13
N PHE A 257 -9.89 -19.10 7.64
CA PHE A 257 -11.30 -19.05 8.04
C PHE A 257 -11.53 -18.17 9.27
N TYR A 258 -10.63 -18.22 10.26
CA TYR A 258 -10.69 -17.31 11.42
C TYR A 258 -10.50 -15.86 10.99
N LEU A 259 -9.68 -15.63 9.96
CA LEU A 259 -9.50 -14.30 9.39
C LEU A 259 -10.80 -13.74 8.78
N ILE A 260 -11.62 -14.57 8.11
CA ILE A 260 -12.95 -14.16 7.61
C ILE A 260 -13.81 -13.64 8.77
N ALA A 261 -13.82 -14.35 9.90
CA ALA A 261 -14.63 -13.98 11.06
C ALA A 261 -14.26 -12.60 11.63
N VAL A 262 -12.99 -12.18 11.52
CA VAL A 262 -12.51 -10.86 11.96
C VAL A 262 -12.74 -9.79 10.89
N LEU A 263 -12.45 -10.09 9.63
CA LEU A 263 -12.56 -9.13 8.53
C LEU A 263 -14.02 -8.80 8.16
N LEU A 264 -14.94 -9.76 8.24
CA LEU A 264 -16.33 -9.56 7.83
C LEU A 264 -17.04 -8.48 8.67
N PRO A 265 -16.91 -8.42 10.00
CA PRO A 265 -17.38 -7.29 10.80
C PRO A 265 -16.75 -5.95 10.40
N LEU A 266 -15.42 -5.94 10.15
CA LEU A 266 -14.68 -4.72 9.77
C LEU A 266 -15.16 -4.16 8.43
N LEU A 267 -15.39 -5.03 7.44
CA LEU A 267 -15.86 -4.63 6.10
C LEU A 267 -17.31 -4.12 6.09
N ASN A 268 -18.12 -4.46 7.10
CA ASN A 268 -19.49 -3.98 7.24
C ASN A 268 -19.59 -2.60 7.91
N LEU A 269 -18.47 -1.97 8.27
CA LEU A 269 -18.47 -0.61 8.81
C LEU A 269 -18.83 0.40 7.71
N LYS A 270 -19.94 1.10 7.90
CA LYS A 270 -20.56 2.01 6.93
C LYS A 270 -19.70 3.24 6.59
N SER A 271 -18.74 3.61 7.45
CA SER A 271 -17.94 4.83 7.28
C SER A 271 -16.52 4.52 6.75
N PRO A 272 -16.17 4.90 5.50
CA PRO A 272 -14.82 4.73 4.97
C PRO A 272 -13.77 5.59 5.71
N SER A 273 -14.23 6.62 6.43
CA SER A 273 -13.37 7.51 7.23
C SER A 273 -12.62 6.79 8.37
N PHE A 274 -13.11 5.63 8.83
CA PHE A 274 -12.38 4.80 9.78
C PHE A 274 -11.11 4.22 9.14
N PHE A 275 -11.22 3.73 7.91
CA PHE A 275 -10.08 3.16 7.18
C PHE A 275 -9.00 4.18 6.84
N ALA A 276 -9.39 5.43 6.57
CA ALA A 276 -8.44 6.51 6.33
C ALA A 276 -7.52 6.80 7.54
N LYS A 277 -7.97 6.53 8.77
CA LYS A 277 -7.14 6.70 9.98
C LYS A 277 -6.04 5.65 10.10
N PHE A 278 -6.20 4.47 9.49
CA PHE A 278 -5.15 3.44 9.45
C PHE A 278 -3.97 3.78 8.54
N ASN A 279 -4.06 4.86 7.74
CA ASN A 279 -2.92 5.31 6.94
C ASN A 279 -1.68 5.63 7.81
N VAL A 280 -1.90 6.10 9.05
CA VAL A 280 -0.83 6.32 10.04
C VAL A 280 -0.17 5.00 10.46
N LEU A 281 -0.95 3.93 10.59
CA LEU A 281 -0.41 2.61 10.96
C LEU A 281 0.57 2.13 9.89
N GLY A 282 0.23 2.26 8.60
CA GLY A 282 1.11 1.88 7.50
C GLY A 282 2.48 2.57 7.56
N THR A 283 2.52 3.88 7.87
CA THR A 283 3.78 4.60 8.07
C THR A 283 4.58 4.02 9.24
N VAL A 284 3.93 3.79 10.38
CA VAL A 284 4.58 3.23 11.57
C VAL A 284 5.17 1.85 11.27
N SER A 285 4.43 1.00 10.54
CA SER A 285 4.87 -0.33 10.12
C SER A 285 6.14 -0.26 9.27
N VAL A 286 6.21 0.64 8.30
CA VAL A 286 7.38 0.81 7.42
C VAL A 286 8.59 1.32 8.19
N VAL A 287 8.41 2.33 9.05
CA VAL A 287 9.50 2.87 9.89
C VAL A 287 10.03 1.79 10.84
N TYR A 288 9.13 1.04 11.48
CA TYR A 288 9.51 -0.08 12.34
C TYR A 288 10.25 -1.17 11.57
N LEU A 289 9.80 -1.49 10.35
CA LEU A 289 10.45 -2.49 9.51
C LEU A 289 11.87 -2.08 9.11
N VAL A 290 12.08 -0.81 8.73
CA VAL A 290 13.42 -0.28 8.43
C VAL A 290 14.32 -0.40 9.66
N PHE A 291 13.83 -0.02 10.84
CA PHE A 291 14.56 -0.14 12.10
C PHE A 291 14.92 -1.60 12.45
N LEU A 292 13.98 -2.51 12.28
CA LEU A 292 14.20 -3.96 12.46
C LEU A 292 15.31 -4.45 11.54
N VAL A 293 15.25 -4.11 10.25
CA VAL A 293 16.25 -4.50 9.25
C VAL A 293 17.64 -3.99 9.64
N THR A 294 17.75 -2.73 10.07
CA THR A 294 19.03 -2.13 10.50
C THR A 294 19.61 -2.85 11.72
N ILE A 295 18.78 -3.14 12.74
CA ILE A 295 19.23 -3.82 13.97
C ILE A 295 19.65 -5.25 13.67
N LYS A 296 18.83 -6.00 12.92
CA LYS A 296 19.14 -7.39 12.57
C LYS A 296 20.42 -7.46 11.76
N ALA A 297 20.64 -6.54 10.83
CA ALA A 297 21.90 -6.47 10.10
C ALA A 297 23.11 -6.14 10.98
N ALA A 298 22.97 -5.23 11.95
CA ALA A 298 24.05 -4.92 12.90
C ALA A 298 24.43 -6.13 13.77
N HIS A 299 23.44 -6.96 14.14
CA HIS A 299 23.69 -8.17 14.93
C HIS A 299 24.22 -9.36 14.11
N LEU A 300 23.74 -9.53 12.88
CA LEU A 300 24.12 -10.64 12.02
C LEU A 300 25.46 -10.37 11.31
N GLY A 301 25.85 -9.11 11.10
CA GLY A 301 27.05 -8.76 10.36
C GLY A 301 26.84 -8.78 8.84
N ILE A 302 27.92 -8.64 8.07
CA ILE A 302 27.89 -8.62 6.60
C ILE A 302 28.59 -9.87 6.07
N HIS A 303 27.88 -10.63 5.25
CA HIS A 303 28.29 -11.91 4.69
C HIS A 303 28.15 -11.87 3.16
N LEU A 304 29.17 -11.35 2.47
CA LEU A 304 29.19 -11.23 1.02
C LEU A 304 30.46 -11.87 0.46
N GLU A 305 30.27 -12.73 -0.53
CA GLU A 305 31.31 -13.27 -1.39
C GLU A 305 30.80 -13.14 -2.83
N TYR A 306 31.69 -12.78 -3.74
CA TYR A 306 31.33 -12.35 -5.09
C TYR A 306 31.74 -13.41 -6.11
N ASP A 307 30.79 -14.25 -6.48
CA ASP A 307 30.92 -15.20 -7.57
C ASP A 307 30.10 -14.77 -8.77
N TRP A 308 30.76 -14.44 -9.87
CA TRP A 308 30.10 -13.80 -11.01
C TRP A 308 29.12 -14.73 -11.74
N PHE A 309 29.50 -16.00 -11.92
CA PHE A 309 28.75 -16.97 -12.72
C PHE A 309 28.74 -18.39 -12.13
N THR A 310 29.61 -18.68 -11.17
CA THR A 310 29.74 -19.99 -10.55
C THR A 310 28.79 -20.13 -9.37
N GLU A 311 28.07 -21.24 -9.33
CA GLU A 311 27.21 -21.57 -8.19
C GLU A 311 28.07 -22.15 -7.06
N ASN A 312 27.88 -21.64 -5.85
CA ASN A 312 28.49 -22.12 -4.63
C ASN A 312 27.39 -22.62 -3.68
N ASP A 313 27.73 -23.52 -2.75
CA ASP A 313 26.74 -24.10 -1.83
C ASP A 313 26.08 -23.03 -0.93
N PHE A 314 26.83 -21.99 -0.56
CA PHE A 314 26.36 -20.94 0.36
C PHE A 314 25.98 -19.61 -0.32
N PHE A 315 26.53 -19.33 -1.51
CA PHE A 315 26.39 -18.04 -2.20
C PHE A 315 25.72 -18.21 -3.56
N VAL A 316 24.89 -17.24 -3.93
CA VAL A 316 24.22 -17.22 -5.24
C VAL A 316 25.04 -16.39 -6.22
N PRO A 317 25.07 -16.75 -7.52
CA PRO A 317 25.77 -15.96 -8.54
C PRO A 317 25.27 -14.52 -8.63
N GLU A 318 26.17 -13.60 -8.96
CA GLU A 318 25.85 -12.17 -9.17
C GLU A 318 24.91 -11.92 -10.35
N PHE A 319 24.93 -12.80 -11.36
CA PHE A 319 24.05 -12.78 -12.53
C PHE A 319 23.32 -14.11 -12.70
N ARG A 320 22.00 -14.09 -12.52
CA ARG A 320 21.15 -15.26 -12.69
C ARG A 320 20.13 -15.06 -13.81
N ILE A 321 19.76 -16.16 -14.45
CA ILE A 321 18.77 -16.17 -15.54
C ILE A 321 17.35 -15.86 -15.02
N LEU A 322 17.10 -16.04 -13.71
CA LEU A 322 15.80 -15.80 -13.07
C LEU A 322 15.53 -14.30 -12.79
N PHE A 323 16.38 -13.40 -13.29
CA PHE A 323 16.20 -11.95 -13.17
C PHE A 323 14.83 -11.39 -13.62
N PRO A 324 14.06 -11.99 -14.57
CA PRO A 324 12.72 -11.49 -14.91
C PRO A 324 11.71 -11.62 -13.76
N GLN A 325 11.96 -12.47 -12.77
CA GLN A 325 11.09 -12.58 -11.60
C GLN A 325 11.15 -11.29 -10.77
N LEU A 326 12.34 -10.72 -10.60
CA LEU A 326 12.52 -9.45 -9.89
C LEU A 326 11.83 -8.30 -10.61
N THR A 327 11.92 -8.23 -11.94
CA THR A 327 11.26 -7.15 -12.70
C THR A 327 9.73 -7.21 -12.56
N GLY A 328 9.15 -8.41 -12.50
CA GLY A 328 7.72 -8.61 -12.20
C GLY A 328 7.34 -8.07 -10.82
N VAL A 329 8.11 -8.43 -9.78
CA VAL A 329 7.89 -7.92 -8.41
C VAL A 329 8.01 -6.39 -8.35
N LEU A 330 9.04 -5.83 -8.98
CA LEU A 330 9.28 -4.38 -9.00
C LEU A 330 8.19 -3.61 -9.77
N THR A 331 7.60 -4.21 -10.80
CA THR A 331 6.50 -3.58 -11.55
C THR A 331 5.30 -3.30 -10.64
N LEU A 332 4.97 -4.25 -9.74
CA LEU A 332 3.93 -4.04 -8.75
C LEU A 332 4.39 -3.15 -7.58
N ALA A 333 5.65 -3.25 -7.18
CA ALA A 333 6.20 -2.45 -6.08
C ALA A 333 6.24 -0.94 -6.37
N PHE A 334 6.39 -0.54 -7.63
CA PHE A 334 6.38 0.86 -8.10
C PHE A 334 5.04 1.29 -8.73
N PHE A 335 3.96 0.57 -8.43
CA PHE A 335 2.66 0.78 -9.02
C PHE A 335 1.86 1.87 -8.30
N ILE A 336 1.75 3.05 -8.92
CA ILE A 336 0.82 4.12 -8.51
C ILE A 336 0.07 4.72 -9.70
N HIS A 337 0.34 4.22 -10.91
CA HIS A 337 -0.08 4.83 -12.18
C HIS A 337 -1.60 5.05 -12.28
N ASN A 338 -2.39 4.19 -11.64
CA ASN A 338 -3.84 4.27 -11.64
C ASN A 338 -4.40 5.44 -10.79
N CYS A 339 -3.74 5.78 -9.68
CA CYS A 339 -4.21 6.80 -8.75
C CYS A 339 -3.35 8.08 -8.74
N VAL A 340 -2.24 8.11 -9.48
CA VAL A 340 -1.32 9.25 -9.51
C VAL A 340 -2.03 10.56 -9.88
N ILE A 341 -3.02 10.52 -10.77
CA ILE A 341 -3.77 11.69 -11.21
C ILE A 341 -4.59 12.26 -10.04
N THR A 342 -5.40 11.43 -9.36
CA THR A 342 -6.14 11.84 -8.15
C THR A 342 -5.25 12.38 -7.05
N LEU A 343 -4.10 11.74 -6.83
CA LEU A 343 -3.21 12.09 -5.73
C LEU A 343 -2.57 13.45 -5.99
N LEU A 344 -2.08 13.68 -7.21
CA LEU A 344 -1.44 14.94 -7.58
C LEU A 344 -2.42 16.11 -7.71
N GLN A 345 -3.71 15.89 -8.01
CA GLN A 345 -4.74 16.95 -7.99
C GLN A 345 -4.84 17.63 -6.62
N ASN A 346 -4.57 16.90 -5.54
CA ASN A 346 -4.64 17.44 -4.18
C ASN A 346 -3.46 18.34 -3.79
N ASN A 347 -2.42 18.43 -4.63
CA ASN A 347 -1.25 19.28 -4.37
C ASN A 347 -1.56 20.75 -4.62
N ARG A 348 -1.19 21.62 -3.68
CA ARG A 348 -1.42 23.07 -3.80
C ARG A 348 -0.71 23.68 -5.00
N ASN A 349 0.52 23.24 -5.28
CA ASN A 349 1.40 23.80 -6.32
C ASN A 349 1.55 22.82 -7.50
N GLN A 350 0.59 22.83 -8.42
CA GLN A 350 0.50 21.89 -9.56
C GLN A 350 1.68 21.94 -10.55
N GLU A 351 2.47 23.02 -10.54
CA GLU A 351 3.70 23.15 -11.34
C GLU A 351 4.81 22.22 -10.84
N ASN A 352 4.88 22.00 -9.54
CA ASN A 352 5.91 21.17 -8.90
C ASN A 352 5.61 19.67 -8.95
N ASN A 353 4.46 19.26 -9.48
CA ASN A 353 4.03 17.85 -9.48
C ASN A 353 5.06 16.89 -10.07
N VAL A 354 5.76 17.28 -11.14
CA VAL A 354 6.77 16.42 -11.78
C VAL A 354 7.98 16.23 -10.87
N ARG A 355 8.41 17.30 -10.19
CA ARG A 355 9.49 17.26 -9.20
C ARG A 355 9.08 16.44 -7.97
N ASP A 356 7.88 16.66 -7.47
CA ASP A 356 7.36 15.97 -6.28
C ASP A 356 7.24 14.45 -6.58
N LEU A 357 6.78 14.09 -7.79
CA LEU A 357 6.74 12.70 -8.25
C LEU A 357 8.13 12.07 -8.36
N SER A 358 9.12 12.77 -8.93
CA SER A 358 10.48 12.22 -9.08
C SER A 358 11.19 12.01 -7.74
N ILE A 359 11.04 12.96 -6.81
CA ILE A 359 11.58 12.83 -5.45
C ILE A 359 10.92 11.64 -4.73
N ALA A 360 9.60 11.48 -4.86
CA ALA A 360 8.89 10.36 -4.23
C ALA A 360 9.39 9.00 -4.77
N TYR A 361 9.49 8.82 -6.10
CA TYR A 361 10.03 7.60 -6.69
C TYR A 361 11.48 7.33 -6.28
N PHE A 362 12.31 8.38 -6.18
CA PHE A 362 13.68 8.26 -5.69
C PHE A 362 13.73 7.77 -4.24
N LEU A 363 12.91 8.33 -3.35
CA LEU A 363 12.80 7.88 -1.96
C LEU A 363 12.30 6.44 -1.87
N VAL A 364 11.31 6.06 -2.69
CA VAL A 364 10.79 4.69 -2.74
C VAL A 364 11.88 3.71 -3.19
N GLY A 365 12.58 4.03 -4.29
CA GLY A 365 13.67 3.22 -4.80
C GLY A 365 14.83 3.08 -3.83
N LEU A 366 15.19 4.16 -3.12
CA LEU A 366 16.22 4.12 -2.08
C LEU A 366 15.81 3.23 -0.92
N THR A 367 14.54 3.28 -0.50
CA THR A 367 14.04 2.44 0.61
C THR A 367 14.04 0.95 0.24
N TYR A 368 13.58 0.62 -0.98
CA TYR A 368 13.63 -0.76 -1.49
C TYR A 368 15.06 -1.27 -1.65
N LEU A 369 15.95 -0.43 -2.19
CA LEU A 369 17.36 -0.77 -2.32
C LEU A 369 18.00 -0.98 -0.94
N TYR A 370 17.72 -0.09 0.03
CA TYR A 370 18.21 -0.20 1.40
C TYR A 370 17.81 -1.53 2.06
N VAL A 371 16.51 -1.83 2.11
CA VAL A 371 16.04 -3.07 2.75
C VAL A 371 16.49 -4.31 1.99
N GLY A 372 16.42 -4.29 0.66
CA GLY A 372 16.86 -5.38 -0.21
C GLY A 372 18.33 -5.73 -0.02
N VAL A 373 19.21 -4.74 -0.13
CA VAL A 373 20.66 -4.92 -0.01
C VAL A 373 21.04 -5.34 1.41
N ILE A 374 20.48 -4.71 2.44
CA ILE A 374 20.86 -5.00 3.82
C ILE A 374 20.44 -6.40 4.24
N ILE A 375 19.22 -6.84 3.93
CA ILE A 375 18.80 -8.21 4.26
C ILE A 375 19.62 -9.23 3.49
N PHE A 376 19.86 -9.02 2.19
CA PHE A 376 20.66 -9.94 1.39
C PHE A 376 22.11 -10.04 1.89
N ALA A 377 22.72 -8.90 2.21
CA ALA A 377 24.09 -8.82 2.69
C ALA A 377 24.25 -9.37 4.11
N SER A 378 23.27 -9.17 4.99
CA SER A 378 23.32 -9.65 6.37
C SER A 378 22.86 -11.08 6.56
N PHE A 379 22.23 -11.69 5.55
CA PHE A 379 21.83 -13.09 5.60
C PHE A 379 23.04 -13.99 5.90
N PRO A 380 22.98 -14.85 6.94
CA PRO A 380 24.15 -15.54 7.48
C PRO A 380 24.64 -16.67 6.56
N SER A 381 25.65 -16.37 5.74
CA SER A 381 26.24 -17.28 4.77
C SER A 381 27.78 -17.23 4.82
N PRO A 382 28.48 -18.32 5.19
CA PRO A 382 28.00 -19.54 5.88
C PRO A 382 27.44 -19.23 7.30
N PRO A 383 26.54 -20.06 7.89
CA PRO A 383 26.26 -21.47 7.59
C PRO A 383 25.02 -21.76 6.73
N LEU A 384 24.17 -20.77 6.43
CA LEU A 384 22.97 -20.97 5.59
C LEU A 384 23.25 -20.53 4.16
N SER A 385 22.64 -21.21 3.18
CA SER A 385 22.71 -20.80 1.79
C SER A 385 21.84 -19.57 1.54
N LYS A 386 22.32 -18.61 0.74
CA LYS A 386 21.51 -17.46 0.31
C LYS A 386 20.26 -17.86 -0.47
N GLU A 387 20.18 -19.11 -0.98
CA GLU A 387 18.94 -19.66 -1.54
C GLU A 387 17.79 -19.76 -0.54
N CYS A 388 18.09 -19.79 0.76
CA CYS A 388 17.09 -19.87 1.82
C CYS A 388 16.30 -18.57 2.04
N ILE A 389 16.67 -17.45 1.42
CA ILE A 389 15.88 -16.22 1.54
C ILE A 389 14.49 -16.47 0.94
N GLU A 390 13.47 -16.32 1.77
CA GLU A 390 12.06 -16.56 1.46
C GLU A 390 11.40 -15.33 0.82
N GLN A 391 10.30 -15.54 0.08
CA GLN A 391 9.54 -14.45 -0.57
C GLN A 391 9.02 -13.40 0.43
N ASN A 392 8.72 -13.83 1.64
CA ASN A 392 8.55 -12.94 2.77
C ASN A 392 9.79 -13.10 3.65
N PHE A 393 10.70 -12.13 3.66
CA PHE A 393 11.93 -12.28 4.45
C PHE A 393 11.64 -12.43 5.95
N LEU A 394 10.47 -11.99 6.44
CA LEU A 394 10.07 -12.22 7.83
C LEU A 394 9.86 -13.71 8.14
N ASP A 395 9.61 -14.56 7.14
CA ASP A 395 9.49 -16.02 7.34
C ASP A 395 10.86 -16.67 7.58
N ASN A 396 11.97 -15.97 7.31
CA ASN A 396 13.32 -16.39 7.71
C ASN A 396 13.63 -16.11 9.19
N PHE A 397 12.78 -15.35 9.88
CA PHE A 397 12.90 -15.17 11.32
C PHE A 397 11.92 -16.11 12.06
N PRO A 398 12.39 -16.77 13.12
CA PRO A 398 11.58 -17.74 13.84
C PRO A 398 10.37 -17.06 14.52
N SER A 399 9.38 -17.87 14.90
CA SER A 399 8.13 -17.34 15.44
C SER A 399 8.29 -16.71 16.83
N ASP A 400 9.34 -17.07 17.58
CA ASP A 400 9.71 -16.60 18.92
C ASP A 400 10.47 -15.24 18.94
N ASP A 401 10.92 -14.74 17.80
CA ASP A 401 11.62 -13.46 17.72
C ASP A 401 10.67 -12.28 17.96
N ILE A 402 10.80 -11.64 19.13
CA ILE A 402 9.95 -10.52 19.57
C ILE A 402 9.94 -9.37 18.55
N MET A 403 11.10 -9.03 17.97
CA MET A 403 11.17 -7.92 17.00
C MET A 403 10.36 -8.23 15.74
N SER A 404 10.49 -9.45 15.22
CA SER A 404 9.75 -9.93 14.06
C SER A 404 8.26 -10.11 14.36
N PHE A 405 7.90 -10.54 15.57
CA PHE A 405 6.51 -10.59 16.03
C PHE A 405 5.84 -9.22 16.02
N VAL A 406 6.49 -8.19 16.57
CA VAL A 406 5.96 -6.81 16.55
C VAL A 406 5.82 -6.29 15.11
N ALA A 407 6.76 -6.60 14.21
CA ALA A 407 6.63 -6.25 12.79
C ALA A 407 5.39 -6.89 12.16
N ARG A 408 5.16 -8.18 12.43
CA ARG A 408 4.00 -8.95 11.91
C ARG A 408 2.66 -8.46 12.45
N ILE A 409 2.62 -7.80 13.61
CA ILE A 409 1.39 -7.19 14.16
C ILE A 409 1.10 -5.85 13.50
N PHE A 410 2.14 -5.06 13.20
CA PHE A 410 1.98 -3.77 12.55
C PHE A 410 1.66 -3.89 11.05
N LEU A 411 2.16 -4.94 10.39
CA LEU A 411 1.86 -5.27 8.99
C LEU A 411 0.52 -6.01 8.86
#